data_AF-A0A6I4SXY5-F1
#
_entry.id   AF-A0A6I4SXY5-F1
#
_cell.length_a   1.000
_cell.length_b   1.000
_cell.length_c   1.000
_cell.angle_alpha   90.00
_cell.angle_beta   90.00
_cell.angle_gamma   90.00
#
_symmetry.space_group_name_H-M   'P 1'
#
loop_
_entity.id
_entity.type
_entity.pdbx_description
1 polymer ?
#
loop_
_entity_poly.entity_id
_entity_poly.type
_entity_poly.pdbx_seq_one_letter_code
_entity_poly.pdbx_strand_id
1 'polypeptide(L)'
;MRMLTITANCIALAAIVAGGSAQAGDRVRPDARTSWGKAGVSLEQYWIDSSTCGHEAAATDLSDSKPAKALIYASRILDNTNDAVAIGSVQQLVSPEIQWNRAATLLKDALEMCLADRGYRQFRLTREQARHLNMFDKGSIERRKYLHSLASDPMVLEDQAYG
;
A
#
# COMPACT_ATOMS: atom_id res chain seq x y z
N MET A 1 68.88 -6.79 -31.98
CA MET A 1 67.87 -5.81 -31.50
C MET A 1 66.49 -6.46 -31.61
N ARG A 2 65.88 -6.83 -30.47
CA ARG A 2 64.51 -7.40 -30.43
C ARG A 2 63.53 -6.25 -30.19
N MET A 3 62.65 -6.01 -31.16
CA MET A 3 61.48 -5.13 -31.00
C MET A 3 60.47 -5.81 -30.07
N LEU A 4 60.08 -5.14 -28.99
CA LEU A 4 58.91 -5.51 -28.20
C LEU A 4 57.65 -5.06 -28.94
N THR A 5 56.80 -6.01 -29.32
CA THR A 5 55.42 -5.76 -29.72
C THR A 5 54.52 -5.79 -28.49
N ILE A 6 53.84 -4.67 -28.25
CA ILE A 6 52.82 -4.47 -27.21
C ILE A 6 51.53 -5.12 -27.72
N THR A 7 51.09 -6.21 -27.11
CA THR A 7 49.72 -6.71 -27.29
C THR A 7 48.82 -6.12 -26.21
N ALA A 8 48.01 -5.15 -26.61
CA ALA A 8 46.94 -4.59 -25.80
C ALA A 8 45.81 -5.60 -25.65
N ASN A 9 45.77 -6.31 -24.53
CA ASN A 9 44.61 -7.10 -24.12
C ASN A 9 43.61 -6.18 -23.41
N CYS A 10 42.70 -5.58 -24.17
CA CYS A 10 41.50 -4.94 -23.63
C CYS A 10 40.49 -6.03 -23.25
N ILE A 11 40.54 -6.51 -22.00
CA ILE A 11 39.45 -7.30 -21.42
C ILE A 11 38.31 -6.33 -21.12
N ALA A 12 37.29 -6.31 -21.97
CA ALA A 12 36.04 -5.61 -21.72
C ALA A 12 35.28 -6.31 -20.58
N LEU A 13 35.26 -5.71 -19.40
CA LEU A 13 34.39 -6.10 -18.30
C LEU A 13 32.95 -5.70 -18.68
N ALA A 14 32.17 -6.65 -19.21
CA ALA A 14 30.74 -6.45 -19.40
C ALA A 14 30.05 -6.41 -18.03
N ALA A 15 29.55 -5.24 -17.66
CA ALA A 15 28.74 -5.03 -16.47
C ALA A 15 27.40 -5.77 -16.61
N ILE A 16 27.26 -6.89 -15.91
CA ILE A 16 25.95 -7.52 -15.69
C ILE A 16 25.29 -6.76 -14.54
N VAL A 17 24.60 -5.67 -14.87
CA VAL A 17 23.56 -5.10 -13.99
C VAL A 17 22.38 -6.05 -14.09
N ALA A 18 22.34 -7.06 -13.21
CA ALA A 18 21.15 -7.86 -13.02
C ALA A 18 20.06 -6.94 -12.48
N GLY A 19 19.22 -6.44 -13.38
CA GLY A 19 17.98 -5.75 -13.06
C GLY A 19 17.06 -6.72 -12.35
N GLY A 20 17.09 -6.70 -11.02
CA GLY A 20 16.02 -7.23 -10.20
C GLY A 20 14.78 -6.36 -10.41
N SER A 21 13.93 -6.73 -11.37
CA SER A 21 12.57 -6.21 -11.44
C SER A 21 11.81 -6.74 -10.24
N ALA A 22 11.88 -6.03 -9.11
CA ALA A 22 10.92 -6.21 -8.03
C ALA A 22 9.53 -5.92 -8.62
N GLN A 23 8.72 -6.97 -8.80
CA GLN A 23 7.35 -6.84 -9.28
C GLN A 23 6.55 -6.05 -8.25
N ALA A 24 6.22 -4.79 -8.57
CA ALA A 24 5.45 -3.87 -7.74
C ALA A 24 3.94 -4.21 -7.70
N GLY A 25 3.59 -5.49 -7.77
CA GLY A 25 2.23 -5.96 -8.09
C GLY A 25 1.27 -6.11 -6.91
N ASP A 26 1.75 -6.38 -5.69
CA ASP A 26 0.88 -6.91 -4.63
C ASP A 26 0.66 -6.00 -3.42
N ARG A 27 1.24 -4.79 -3.39
CA ARG A 27 1.03 -3.89 -2.24
C ARG A 27 -0.40 -3.40 -2.19
N VAL A 28 -1.00 -3.35 -0.99
CA VAL A 28 -2.21 -2.57 -0.76
C VAL A 28 -1.88 -1.12 -1.05
N ARG A 29 -2.13 -0.73 -2.30
CA ARG A 29 -2.11 0.65 -2.73
C ARG A 29 -3.55 1.10 -2.62
N PRO A 30 -3.81 2.25 -1.97
CA PRO A 30 -5.03 2.97 -2.28
C PRO A 30 -5.11 3.03 -3.81
N ASP A 31 -6.28 2.79 -4.43
CA ASP A 31 -6.48 3.33 -5.77
C ASP A 31 -6.10 4.80 -5.62
N ALA A 32 -5.01 5.21 -6.27
CA ALA A 32 -4.32 6.46 -5.96
C ALA A 32 -5.23 7.69 -6.21
N ARG A 33 -6.42 7.44 -6.75
CA ARG A 33 -7.44 8.42 -7.05
C ARG A 33 -8.77 8.14 -6.35
N THR A 34 -8.92 7.12 -5.52
CA THR A 34 -10.17 6.94 -4.76
C THR A 34 -10.09 7.61 -3.40
N SER A 35 -11.15 8.30 -3.03
CA SER A 35 -11.35 8.90 -1.72
C SER A 35 -12.79 8.67 -1.26
N TRP A 36 -13.10 9.08 -0.03
CA TRP A 36 -14.38 8.86 0.62
C TRP A 36 -14.98 10.20 1.03
N GLY A 37 -16.27 10.40 0.76
CA GLY A 37 -16.94 11.65 1.06
C GLY A 37 -18.41 11.50 1.44
N LYS A 38 -18.90 12.52 2.13
CA LYS A 38 -20.27 12.64 2.65
C LYS A 38 -20.70 14.09 2.48
N ALA A 39 -21.72 14.32 1.66
CA ALA A 39 -22.20 15.66 1.32
C ALA A 39 -22.53 16.48 2.58
N GLY A 40 -22.05 17.73 2.62
CA GLY A 40 -22.38 18.69 3.69
C GLY A 40 -21.75 18.42 5.06
N VAL A 41 -20.88 17.42 5.19
CA VAL A 41 -20.21 17.12 6.47
C VAL A 41 -19.26 18.27 6.85
N SER A 42 -19.22 18.65 8.13
CA SER A 42 -18.25 19.64 8.63
C SER A 42 -16.83 19.07 8.61
N LEU A 43 -15.81 19.94 8.57
CA LEU A 43 -14.40 19.50 8.64
C LEU A 43 -14.12 18.70 9.91
N GLU A 44 -14.72 19.12 11.03
CA GLU A 44 -14.58 18.44 12.32
C GLU A 44 -15.19 17.04 12.28
N GLN A 45 -16.43 16.90 11.81
CA GLN A 45 -17.09 15.59 11.73
C GLN A 45 -16.39 14.67 10.71
N TYR A 46 -15.93 15.22 9.58
CA TYR A 46 -15.12 14.49 8.60
C TYR A 46 -13.87 13.88 9.23
N TRP A 47 -13.19 14.67 10.08
CA TRP A 47 -12.00 14.22 10.79
C TRP A 47 -12.31 13.20 11.88
N ILE A 48 -13.35 13.43 12.69
CA ILE A 48 -13.79 12.49 13.73
C ILE A 48 -14.12 11.14 13.11
N ASP A 49 -14.97 11.11 12.08
CA ASP A 49 -15.37 9.86 11.43
C ASP A 49 -14.17 9.12 10.83
N SER A 50 -13.28 9.85 10.15
CA SER A 50 -12.05 9.28 9.57
C SER A 50 -11.15 8.67 10.65
N SER A 51 -10.98 9.37 11.78
CA SER A 51 -10.15 8.90 12.89
C SER A 51 -10.78 7.69 13.57
N THR A 52 -12.09 7.75 13.84
CA THR A 52 -12.84 6.65 14.45
C THR A 52 -12.74 5.40 13.59
N CYS A 53 -13.01 5.49 12.29
CA CYS A 53 -12.90 4.33 11.41
C CYS A 53 -11.46 3.82 11.26
N GLY A 54 -10.47 4.71 11.27
CA GLY A 54 -9.06 4.30 11.29
C GLY A 54 -8.72 3.49 12.55
N HIS A 55 -9.21 3.91 13.72
CA HIS A 55 -9.01 3.19 14.97
C HIS A 55 -9.77 1.85 15.03
N GLU A 56 -11.03 1.81 14.57
CA GLU A 56 -11.81 0.57 14.49
C GLU A 56 -11.14 -0.45 13.57
N ALA A 57 -10.69 -0.02 12.39
CA ALA A 57 -9.93 -0.87 11.49
C ALA A 57 -8.64 -1.39 12.13
N ALA A 58 -7.86 -0.51 12.78
CA ALA A 58 -6.63 -0.90 13.47
C ALA A 58 -6.86 -1.86 14.65
N ALA A 59 -8.06 -1.87 15.24
CA ALA A 59 -8.46 -2.78 16.30
C ALA A 59 -8.93 -4.16 15.79
N THR A 60 -8.99 -4.38 14.48
CA THR A 60 -9.38 -5.66 13.89
C THR A 60 -8.41 -6.77 14.32
N ASP A 61 -8.95 -7.82 14.95
CA ASP A 61 -8.16 -9.01 15.26
C ASP A 61 -7.84 -9.81 14.00
N LEU A 62 -6.54 -9.88 13.67
CA LEU A 62 -6.05 -10.62 12.52
C LEU A 62 -5.58 -12.03 12.87
N SER A 63 -5.53 -12.41 14.15
CA SER A 63 -4.89 -13.66 14.61
C SER A 63 -5.47 -14.91 13.94
N ASP A 64 -6.78 -14.92 13.69
CA ASP A 64 -7.48 -16.01 13.03
C ASP A 64 -7.52 -15.94 11.50
N SER A 65 -7.00 -14.86 10.93
CA SER A 65 -6.96 -14.66 9.48
C SER A 65 -5.99 -15.63 8.79
N LYS A 66 -6.31 -16.01 7.55
CA LYS A 66 -5.41 -16.79 6.69
C LYS A 66 -3.98 -16.19 6.59
N PRO A 67 -3.79 -14.88 6.35
CA PRO A 67 -2.45 -14.31 6.28
C PRO A 67 -1.67 -14.42 7.60
N ALA A 68 -2.31 -14.17 8.76
CA ALA A 68 -1.63 -14.30 10.05
C ALA A 68 -1.24 -15.76 10.33
N LYS A 69 -2.16 -16.71 10.11
CA LYS A 69 -1.90 -18.15 10.28
C LYS A 69 -0.76 -18.64 9.39
N ALA A 70 -0.68 -18.14 8.15
CA ALA A 70 0.43 -18.47 7.24
C ALA A 70 1.78 -17.97 7.78
N LEU A 71 1.84 -16.73 8.27
CA LEU A 71 3.06 -16.17 8.87
C LEU A 71 3.47 -16.90 10.16
N ILE A 72 2.51 -17.21 11.04
CA ILE A 72 2.76 -17.99 12.27
C ILE A 72 3.31 -19.37 11.91
N TYR A 73 2.72 -20.03 10.92
CA TYR A 73 3.20 -21.33 10.44
C TYR A 73 4.64 -21.24 9.92
N ALA A 74 4.96 -20.25 9.08
CA ALA A 74 6.33 -20.06 8.60
C ALA A 74 7.32 -19.80 9.72
N SER A 75 6.98 -18.91 10.68
CA SER A 75 7.85 -18.63 11.84
C SER A 75 8.19 -19.91 12.60
N ARG A 76 7.18 -20.73 12.91
CA ARG A 76 7.40 -21.99 13.63
C ARG A 76 8.32 -22.95 12.90
N ILE A 77 8.27 -23.02 11.56
CA ILE A 77 9.22 -23.87 10.82
C ILE A 77 10.63 -23.29 10.89
N LEU A 78 10.77 -21.98 10.70
CA LEU A 78 12.06 -21.29 10.71
C LEU A 78 12.74 -21.35 12.09
N ASP A 79 11.97 -21.28 13.18
CA ASP A 79 12.49 -21.38 14.55
C ASP A 79 12.99 -22.80 14.89
N ASN A 80 12.53 -23.83 14.17
CA ASN A 80 12.80 -25.23 14.44
C ASN A 80 13.73 -25.90 13.42
N THR A 81 14.35 -25.14 12.50
CA THR A 81 15.26 -25.70 11.49
C THR A 81 16.50 -24.83 11.29
N ASN A 82 17.62 -25.46 10.96
CA ASN A 82 18.84 -24.82 10.47
C ASN A 82 19.15 -25.19 9.01
N ASP A 83 18.27 -25.95 8.35
CA ASP A 83 18.43 -26.34 6.95
C ASP A 83 18.12 -25.17 6.02
N ALA A 84 19.16 -24.67 5.34
CA ALA A 84 19.06 -23.56 4.40
C ALA A 84 18.08 -23.82 3.24
N VAL A 85 17.95 -25.06 2.78
CA VAL A 85 17.01 -25.43 1.70
C VAL A 85 15.58 -25.37 2.20
N ALA A 86 15.32 -25.89 3.41
CA ALA A 86 14.01 -25.80 4.05
C ALA A 86 13.61 -24.34 4.33
N ILE A 87 14.55 -23.51 4.83
CA ILE A 87 14.34 -22.08 5.07
C ILE A 87 13.94 -21.36 3.77
N GLY A 88 14.71 -21.56 2.70
CA GLY A 88 14.42 -20.94 1.40
C GLY A 88 13.06 -21.36 0.83
N SER A 89 12.70 -22.64 0.98
CA SER A 89 11.43 -23.19 0.49
C SER A 89 10.23 -22.59 1.23
N VAL A 90 10.30 -22.49 2.56
CA VAL A 90 9.22 -21.91 3.39
C VAL A 90 9.02 -20.43 3.08
N GLN A 91 10.11 -19.67 2.90
CA GLN A 91 10.03 -18.26 2.54
C GLN A 91 9.35 -18.03 1.19
N GLN A 92 9.62 -18.88 0.19
CA GLN A 92 8.95 -18.80 -1.10
C GLN A 92 7.46 -19.15 -1.00
N LEU A 93 7.12 -20.24 -0.31
CA LEU A 93 5.74 -20.72 -0.19
C LEU A 93 4.84 -19.76 0.59
N VAL A 94 5.35 -19.18 1.68
CA VAL A 94 4.55 -18.30 2.55
C VAL A 94 4.72 -16.83 2.18
N SER A 95 5.78 -16.43 1.48
CA SER A 95 6.04 -15.07 0.96
C SER A 95 5.50 -13.96 1.87
N PRO A 96 6.26 -13.53 2.90
CA PRO A 96 5.75 -12.61 3.92
C PRO A 96 5.14 -11.33 3.38
N GLU A 97 5.72 -10.73 2.33
CA GLU A 97 5.17 -9.52 1.69
C GLU A 97 3.72 -9.73 1.21
N ILE A 98 3.42 -10.88 0.59
CA ILE A 98 2.07 -11.22 0.15
C ILE A 98 1.11 -11.33 1.33
N GLN A 99 1.53 -11.97 2.43
CA GLN A 99 0.64 -12.12 3.60
C GLN A 99 0.42 -10.78 4.31
N TRP A 100 1.45 -9.93 4.41
CA TRP A 100 1.30 -8.58 4.94
C TRP A 100 0.33 -7.74 4.11
N ASN A 101 0.39 -7.85 2.79
CA ASN A 101 -0.55 -7.16 1.91
C ASN A 101 -1.97 -7.70 2.08
N ARG A 102 -2.15 -9.02 2.17
CA ARG A 102 -3.48 -9.61 2.46
C ARG A 102 -4.04 -9.17 3.82
N ALA A 103 -3.20 -9.08 4.84
CA ALA A 103 -3.58 -8.55 6.14
C ALA A 103 -3.97 -7.07 6.06
N ALA A 104 -3.21 -6.26 5.34
CA ALA A 104 -3.53 -4.86 5.08
C ALA A 104 -4.85 -4.69 4.30
N THR A 105 -5.21 -5.63 3.41
CA THR A 105 -6.51 -5.64 2.73
C THR A 105 -7.64 -5.81 3.73
N LEU A 106 -7.52 -6.73 4.70
CA LEU A 106 -8.54 -6.92 5.73
C LEU A 106 -8.76 -5.64 6.56
N LEU A 107 -7.68 -4.94 6.92
CA LEU A 107 -7.77 -3.66 7.64
C LEU A 107 -8.40 -2.56 6.77
N LYS A 108 -8.03 -2.50 5.49
CA LYS A 108 -8.63 -1.57 4.52
C LYS A 108 -10.13 -1.82 4.39
N ASP A 109 -10.55 -3.07 4.24
CA ASP A 109 -11.96 -3.42 4.06
C ASP A 109 -12.78 -3.08 5.31
N ALA A 110 -12.23 -3.29 6.51
CA ALA A 110 -12.85 -2.87 7.77
C ALA A 110 -13.02 -1.33 7.84
N LEU A 111 -12.00 -0.57 7.44
CA LEU A 111 -12.07 0.89 7.34
C LEU A 111 -13.16 1.33 6.36
N GLU A 112 -13.20 0.72 5.17
CA GLU A 112 -14.16 1.06 4.11
C GLU A 112 -15.60 0.74 4.51
N MET A 113 -15.83 -0.40 5.16
CA MET A 113 -17.14 -0.76 5.72
C MET A 113 -17.60 0.24 6.77
N CYS A 114 -16.72 0.60 7.71
CA CYS A 114 -17.00 1.59 8.75
C CYS A 114 -17.41 2.96 8.18
N LEU A 115 -16.73 3.40 7.12
CA LEU A 115 -17.04 4.64 6.41
C LEU A 115 -18.39 4.55 5.69
N ALA A 116 -18.64 3.44 4.98
CA ALA A 116 -19.91 3.19 4.30
C ALA A 116 -21.10 3.20 5.28
N ASP A 117 -20.98 2.55 6.43
CA ASP A 117 -22.02 2.52 7.47
C ASP A 117 -22.31 3.92 8.05
N ARG A 118 -21.33 4.82 8.02
CA ARG A 118 -21.48 6.23 8.42
C ARG A 118 -22.04 7.11 7.30
N GLY A 119 -22.38 6.53 6.16
CA GLY A 119 -22.96 7.22 5.00
C GLY A 119 -21.91 7.93 4.13
N TYR A 120 -20.64 7.57 4.24
CA TYR A 120 -19.65 7.99 3.26
C TYR A 120 -19.75 7.12 2.03
N ARG A 121 -19.50 7.72 0.86
CA ARG A 121 -19.42 7.02 -0.42
C ARG A 121 -18.07 7.24 -1.07
N GLN A 122 -17.62 6.26 -1.84
CA GLN A 122 -16.42 6.41 -2.65
C GLN A 122 -16.65 7.40 -3.79
N PHE A 123 -15.63 8.20 -4.07
CA PHE A 123 -15.54 9.05 -5.25
C PHE A 123 -14.11 9.04 -5.79
N ARG A 124 -13.95 9.38 -7.07
CA ARG A 124 -12.67 9.31 -7.75
C ARG A 124 -12.12 10.70 -8.07
N LEU A 125 -11.05 11.07 -7.37
CA LEU A 125 -10.25 12.25 -7.62
C LEU A 125 -9.86 12.35 -9.11
N THR A 126 -10.03 13.55 -9.67
CA THR A 126 -9.46 13.87 -10.98
C THR A 126 -7.94 13.80 -10.93
N ARG A 127 -7.31 13.70 -12.11
CA ARG A 127 -5.84 13.73 -12.20
C ARG A 127 -5.26 15.01 -11.59
N GLU A 128 -5.96 16.12 -11.75
CA GLU A 128 -5.53 17.40 -11.18
C GLU A 128 -5.68 17.42 -9.66
N GLN A 129 -6.82 16.96 -9.14
CA GLN A 129 -7.02 16.87 -7.69
C GLN A 129 -6.00 15.94 -7.03
N ALA A 130 -5.71 14.79 -7.62
CA ALA A 130 -4.69 13.87 -7.11
C ALA A 130 -3.28 14.50 -7.13
N ARG A 131 -2.94 15.27 -8.16
CA ARG A 131 -1.66 16.01 -8.23
C ARG A 131 -1.57 17.08 -7.15
N HIS A 132 -2.63 17.89 -6.99
CA HIS A 132 -2.70 18.91 -5.96
C HIS A 132 -2.60 18.28 -4.56
N LEU A 133 -3.36 17.21 -4.32
CA LEU A 133 -3.29 16.46 -3.07
C LEU A 133 -1.86 16.02 -2.73
N ASN A 134 -1.08 15.57 -3.72
CA ASN A 134 0.30 15.13 -3.53
C ASN A 134 1.30 16.25 -3.23
N MET A 135 0.90 17.52 -3.35
CA MET A 135 1.73 18.66 -2.92
C MET A 135 1.68 18.88 -1.40
N PHE A 136 0.71 18.30 -0.71
CA PHE A 136 0.59 18.40 0.74
C PHE A 136 1.21 17.19 1.45
N ASP A 137 1.92 17.46 2.55
CA ASP A 137 2.47 16.44 3.42
C ASP A 137 1.39 15.50 3.97
N LYS A 138 1.74 14.21 4.07
CA LYS A 138 0.82 13.21 4.65
C LYS A 138 0.53 13.58 6.12
N GLY A 139 -0.75 13.63 6.46
CA GLY A 139 -1.21 13.98 7.81
C GLY A 139 -1.30 15.47 8.11
N SER A 140 -0.90 16.36 7.18
CA SER A 140 -0.96 17.81 7.42
C SER A 140 -2.40 18.32 7.53
N ILE A 141 -2.57 19.48 8.16
CA ILE A 141 -3.89 20.14 8.26
C ILE A 141 -4.37 20.56 6.87
N GLU A 142 -3.47 21.04 6.02
CA GLU A 142 -3.73 21.51 4.65
C GLU A 142 -4.26 20.37 3.79
N ARG A 143 -3.61 19.19 3.86
CA ARG A 143 -4.05 17.99 3.16
C ARG A 143 -5.46 17.58 3.59
N ARG A 144 -5.73 17.63 4.89
CA ARG A 144 -7.05 17.29 5.47
C ARG A 144 -8.13 18.26 5.03
N LYS A 145 -7.87 19.57 5.09
CA LYS A 145 -8.78 20.61 4.60
C LYS A 145 -9.09 20.44 3.12
N TYR A 146 -8.07 20.16 2.30
CA TYR A 146 -8.24 19.94 0.88
C TYR A 146 -9.11 18.70 0.59
N LEU A 147 -8.82 17.56 1.23
CA LEU A 147 -9.65 16.37 1.10
C LEU A 147 -11.10 16.63 1.52
N HIS A 148 -11.30 17.31 2.65
CA HIS A 148 -12.64 17.70 3.12
C HIS A 148 -13.38 18.59 2.11
N SER A 149 -12.72 19.58 1.51
CA SER A 149 -13.37 20.46 0.52
C SER A 149 -13.89 19.70 -0.70
N LEU A 150 -13.25 18.58 -1.08
CA LEU A 150 -13.73 17.71 -2.14
C LEU A 150 -14.81 16.75 -1.63
N ALA A 151 -14.56 16.16 -0.46
CA ALA A 151 -15.36 15.10 0.13
C ALA A 151 -16.70 15.57 0.71
N SER A 152 -16.90 16.87 0.91
CA SER A 152 -18.15 17.45 1.41
C SER A 152 -18.98 18.16 0.34
N ASP A 153 -18.43 18.35 -0.87
CA ASP A 153 -19.10 19.02 -1.98
C ASP A 153 -20.06 18.04 -2.71
N PRO A 154 -21.39 18.26 -2.67
CA PRO A 154 -22.36 17.40 -3.33
C PRO A 154 -22.09 17.22 -4.83
N MET A 155 -21.69 18.29 -5.52
CA MET A 155 -21.44 18.25 -6.97
C MET A 155 -20.23 17.39 -7.28
N VAL A 156 -19.13 17.53 -6.53
CA VAL A 156 -17.95 16.66 -6.67
C VAL A 156 -18.34 15.20 -6.46
N LEU A 157 -19.12 14.91 -5.42
CA LEU A 157 -19.51 13.56 -5.10
C LEU A 157 -20.48 12.95 -6.12
N GLU A 158 -21.26 13.77 -6.84
CA GLU A 158 -22.14 13.33 -7.93
C GLU A 158 -21.35 13.09 -9.22
N ASP A 159 -20.56 14.07 -9.65
CA ASP A 159 -19.78 14.03 -10.89
C ASP A 159 -18.67 12.97 -10.86
N GLN A 160 -18.15 12.67 -9.67
CA GLN A 160 -17.01 11.78 -9.47
C GLN A 160 -17.37 10.49 -8.76
N ALA A 161 -18.67 10.14 -8.73
CA ALA A 161 -19.14 8.90 -8.11
C ALA A 161 -18.31 7.70 -8.60
N TYR A 162 -17.85 6.89 -7.65
CA TYR A 162 -17.18 5.63 -7.97
C TYR A 162 -18.24 4.63 -8.44
N GLY A 163 -18.18 4.24 -9.71
CA GLY A 163 -19.09 3.29 -10.35
C GLY A 163 -18.51 1.90 -10.44
#